data_AF-A0A9E3R6A7-F1
#
_entry.id   AF-A0A9E3R6A7-F1
#
_cell.length_a   1.000
_cell.length_b   1.000
_cell.length_c   1.000
_cell.angle_alpha   90.00
_cell.angle_beta   90.00
_cell.angle_gamma   90.00
#
_symmetry.space_group_name_H-M   'P 1'
#
loop_
_entity.id
_entity.type
_entity.pdbx_description
1 polymer ?
#
loop_
_entity_poly.entity_id
_entity_poly.type
_entity_poly.pdbx_seq_one_letter_code
_entity_poly.pdbx_strand_id
1 'polypeptide(L)'
;MKRLLTYFLRGLVLTAPLVITGWVTWLILTRVDGWLGLPLPGAGFVLTLAGITLIGFLGSTILWTQVERWVDGTLERLPFVRLLYSSTKDLLNAFVGEKRRFDQPVLVALSQDRAV
;
A
#
# COMPACT_ATOMS: atom_id res chain seq x y z
N MET A 1 48.30 -7.53 -10.82
CA MET A 1 46.97 -7.96 -11.31
C MET A 1 45.90 -7.98 -10.21
N LYS A 2 46.15 -8.50 -9.00
CA LYS A 2 45.13 -8.60 -7.92
C LYS A 2 44.53 -7.25 -7.48
N ARG A 3 45.32 -6.16 -7.45
CA ARG A 3 44.84 -4.83 -7.04
C ARG A 3 43.78 -4.23 -7.98
N LEU A 4 43.96 -4.38 -9.30
CA LEU A 4 42.99 -3.92 -10.31
C LEU A 4 41.64 -4.61 -10.14
N LEU A 5 41.66 -5.92 -9.89
CA LEU A 5 40.44 -6.70 -9.66
C LEU A 5 39.72 -6.27 -8.37
N THR A 6 40.47 -5.96 -7.30
CA THR A 6 39.89 -5.46 -6.04
C THR A 6 39.19 -4.11 -6.23
N TYR A 7 39.78 -3.17 -6.98
CA TYR A 7 39.13 -1.89 -7.28
C TYR A 7 37.88 -2.06 -8.16
N PHE A 8 37.94 -2.93 -9.17
CA PHE A 8 36.80 -3.26 -10.02
C PHE A 8 35.65 -3.87 -9.22
N LEU A 9 35.92 -4.87 -8.37
CA LEU A 9 34.90 -5.50 -7.52
C LEU A 9 34.27 -4.51 -6.54
N ARG A 10 35.06 -3.59 -5.96
CA ARG A 10 34.54 -2.54 -5.07
C ARG A 10 33.60 -1.59 -5.82
N GLY A 11 33.98 -1.17 -7.02
CA GLY A 11 33.15 -0.34 -7.89
C GLY A 11 31.87 -1.06 -8.35
N LEU A 12 31.97 -2.34 -8.68
CA LEU A 12 30.83 -3.17 -9.08
C LEU A 12 29.82 -3.30 -7.92
N VAL A 13 30.27 -3.57 -6.70
CA VAL A 13 29.37 -3.70 -5.54
C VAL A 13 28.68 -2.38 -5.21
N LEU A 14 29.37 -1.24 -5.37
CA LEU A 14 28.79 0.10 -5.17
C LEU A 14 27.75 0.46 -6.26
N THR A 15 28.01 0.09 -7.51
CA THR A 15 27.16 0.46 -8.66
C THR A 15 26.03 -0.54 -8.92
N ALA A 16 26.20 -1.80 -8.53
CA ALA A 16 25.19 -2.85 -8.67
C ALA A 16 23.80 -2.43 -8.17
N PRO A 17 23.60 -1.90 -6.94
CA PRO A 17 22.26 -1.53 -6.48
C PRO A 17 21.62 -0.44 -7.35
N LEU A 18 22.37 0.56 -7.80
CA LEU A 18 21.85 1.62 -8.67
C LEU A 18 21.42 1.10 -10.04
N VAL A 19 22.22 0.22 -10.63
CA VAL A 19 21.91 -0.42 -11.91
C VAL A 19 20.69 -1.32 -11.78
N ILE A 20 20.62 -2.11 -10.69
CA ILE A 20 19.48 -2.98 -10.41
C ILE A 20 18.21 -2.15 -10.25
N THR A 21 18.23 -1.05 -9.49
CA THR A 21 17.05 -0.20 -9.33
C THR A 21 16.59 0.38 -10.67
N GLY A 22 17.52 0.91 -11.49
CA GLY A 22 17.17 1.45 -12.80
C GLY A 22 16.59 0.38 -13.74
N TRP A 23 17.18 -0.81 -13.73
CA TRP A 23 16.71 -1.93 -14.54
C TRP A 23 15.32 -2.42 -14.10
N VAL A 24 15.08 -2.56 -12.79
CA VAL A 24 13.77 -2.97 -12.25
C VAL A 24 12.71 -1.92 -12.56
N THR A 25 12.99 -0.63 -12.38
CA THR A 25 12.06 0.44 -12.74
C THR A 25 11.72 0.37 -14.23
N TRP A 26 12.72 0.25 -15.11
CA TRP A 26 12.47 0.16 -16.55
C TRP A 26 11.66 -1.09 -16.94
N LEU A 27 11.92 -2.24 -16.30
CA LEU A 27 11.15 -3.46 -16.49
C LEU A 27 9.67 -3.28 -16.12
N ILE A 28 9.38 -2.67 -14.97
CA ILE A 28 8.00 -2.46 -14.51
C ILE A 28 7.28 -1.52 -15.47
N LEU A 29 7.88 -0.39 -15.84
CA LEU A 29 7.28 0.58 -16.75
C LEU A 29 6.91 -0.06 -18.09
N THR A 30 7.86 -0.71 -18.75
CA THR A 30 7.64 -1.34 -20.07
C THR A 30 6.62 -2.48 -20.03
N ARG A 31 6.54 -3.24 -18.92
CA ARG A 31 5.51 -4.29 -18.75
C ARG A 31 4.11 -3.71 -18.57
N VAL A 32 3.98 -2.65 -17.79
CA VAL A 32 2.70 -1.95 -17.57
C VAL A 32 2.24 -1.25 -18.85
N ASP A 33 3.14 -0.56 -19.55
CA ASP A 33 2.86 0.12 -20.81
C ASP A 33 2.43 -0.88 -21.90
N GLY A 34 3.07 -2.06 -21.94
CA GLY A 34 2.73 -3.15 -22.85
C GLY A 34 1.36 -3.77 -22.59
N TRP A 35 0.93 -3.88 -21.33
CA TRP A 35 -0.44 -4.31 -21.00
C TRP A 35 -1.51 -3.30 -21.42
N LEU A 36 -1.19 -2.01 -21.38
CA LEU A 36 -2.11 -0.93 -21.72
C LEU A 36 -2.06 -0.53 -23.21
N GLY A 37 -1.15 -1.10 -24.00
CA GLY A 37 -0.99 -0.80 -25.43
C GLY A 37 -0.50 0.63 -25.71
N LEU A 38 0.16 1.27 -24.74
CA LEU A 38 0.57 2.67 -24.86
C LEU A 38 1.96 2.76 -25.53
N PRO A 39 2.13 3.62 -26.55
CA PRO A 39 3.39 3.74 -27.29
C PRO A 39 4.47 4.54 -26.54
N LEU A 40 4.12 5.22 -25.44
CA LEU A 40 5.03 6.07 -24.68
C LEU A 40 5.53 5.35 -23.42
N PRO A 41 6.83 5.00 -23.33
CA PRO A 41 7.39 4.41 -22.13
C PRO A 41 7.27 5.38 -20.95
N GLY A 42 6.58 4.96 -19.88
CA GLY A 42 6.27 5.76 -18.70
C GLY A 42 4.83 6.28 -18.61
N ALA A 43 4.05 6.24 -19.71
CA ALA A 43 2.66 6.72 -19.71
C ALA A 43 1.73 5.82 -18.89
N GLY A 44 1.95 4.50 -18.91
CA GLY A 44 1.20 3.53 -18.12
C GLY A 44 1.45 3.66 -16.62
N PHE A 45 2.63 4.12 -16.18
CA PHE A 45 2.85 4.45 -14.78
C PHE A 45 2.03 5.65 -14.31
N VAL A 46 2.00 6.72 -15.12
CA VAL A 46 1.14 7.87 -14.82
C VAL A 46 -0.33 7.48 -14.85
N LEU A 47 -0.76 6.66 -15.81
CA LEU A 47 -2.14 6.21 -15.92
C LEU A 47 -2.55 5.29 -14.76
N THR A 48 -1.68 4.37 -14.35
CA THR A 48 -1.93 3.50 -13.18
C THR A 48 -1.99 4.30 -11.90
N LEU A 49 -1.08 5.27 -11.71
CA LEU A 49 -1.13 6.18 -10.57
C LEU A 49 -2.45 6.97 -10.55
N ALA A 50 -2.80 7.60 -11.68
CA ALA A 50 -4.05 8.33 -11.83
C ALA A 50 -5.28 7.43 -11.62
N GLY A 51 -5.24 6.19 -12.09
CA GLY A 51 -6.29 5.18 -11.90
C GLY A 51 -6.45 4.78 -10.44
N ILE A 52 -5.35 4.50 -9.72
CA ILE A 52 -5.37 4.20 -8.29
C ILE A 52 -5.90 5.40 -7.50
N THR A 53 -5.45 6.62 -7.84
CA THR A 53 -5.96 7.85 -7.21
C THR A 53 -7.44 8.06 -7.49
N LEU A 54 -7.91 7.82 -8.72
CA LEU A 54 -9.32 7.88 -9.06
C LEU A 54 -10.12 6.85 -8.26
N ILE A 55 -9.67 5.60 -8.20
CA ILE A 55 -10.34 4.56 -7.39
C ILE A 55 -10.39 4.98 -5.91
N GLY A 56 -9.29 5.52 -5.36
CA GLY A 56 -9.27 6.05 -3.99
C GLY A 56 -10.24 7.21 -3.78
N PHE A 57 -10.35 8.10 -4.76
CA PHE A 57 -11.31 9.21 -4.75
C PHE A 57 -12.77 8.73 -4.88
N LEU A 58 -13.04 7.75 -5.72
CA LEU A 58 -14.35 7.08 -5.75
C LEU A 58 -14.63 6.37 -4.41
N GLY A 59 -13.59 5.84 -3.77
CA GLY A 59 -13.63 5.22 -2.45
C GLY A 59 -14.15 6.15 -1.34
N SER A 60 -13.94 7.46 -1.45
CA SER A 60 -14.47 8.46 -0.50
C SER A 60 -15.89 8.93 -0.84
N THR A 61 -16.48 8.45 -1.94
CA THR A 61 -17.85 8.77 -2.34
C THR A 61 -18.84 7.80 -1.70
N ILE A 62 -20.05 8.27 -1.35
CA ILE A 62 -21.13 7.49 -0.71
C ILE A 62 -21.42 6.16 -1.42
N LEU A 63 -21.25 6.10 -2.75
CA LEU A 63 -21.38 4.91 -3.57
C LEU A 63 -20.51 3.74 -3.09
N TRP A 64 -19.31 4.02 -2.59
CA TRP A 64 -18.37 3.01 -2.12
C TRP A 64 -18.88 2.26 -0.89
N THR A 65 -19.43 3.00 0.10
CA THR A 65 -20.00 2.40 1.32
C THR A 65 -21.18 1.47 1.03
N GLN A 66 -21.89 1.66 -0.08
CA GLN A 66 -22.99 0.78 -0.48
C GLN A 66 -22.49 -0.51 -1.11
N VAL A 67 -21.48 -0.43 -1.98
CA VAL A 67 -20.84 -1.58 -2.62
C VAL A 67 -20.16 -2.47 -1.58
N GLU A 68 -19.42 -1.87 -0.66
CA GLU A 68 -18.71 -2.59 0.42
C GLU A 68 -19.69 -3.41 1.28
N ARG A 69 -20.83 -2.83 1.66
CA ARG A 69 -21.88 -3.53 2.41
C ARG A 69 -22.48 -4.71 1.64
N TRP A 70 -22.62 -4.60 0.33
CA TRP A 70 -23.14 -5.68 -0.52
C TRP A 70 -22.13 -6.82 -0.69
N VAL A 71 -20.86 -6.48 -0.88
CA VAL A 71 -19.76 -7.44 -0.97
C VAL A 71 -19.60 -8.18 0.35
N ASP A 72 -19.52 -7.45 1.46
CA ASP A 72 -19.40 -8.03 2.80
C ASP A 72 -20.60 -8.93 3.09
N GLY A 73 -21.84 -8.46 2.89
CA GLY A 73 -23.04 -9.27 3.13
C GLY A 73 -23.16 -10.51 2.23
N THR A 74 -22.48 -10.56 1.08
CA THR A 74 -22.41 -11.74 0.20
C THR A 74 -21.33 -12.71 0.67
N LEU A 75 -20.15 -12.21 1.03
CA LEU A 75 -19.04 -13.01 1.56
C LEU A 75 -19.34 -13.59 2.94
N GLU A 76 -20.12 -12.89 3.76
CA GLU A 76 -20.51 -13.33 5.10
C GLU A 76 -21.39 -14.58 5.10
N ARG A 77 -22.01 -14.92 3.97
CA ARG A 77 -22.80 -16.15 3.81
C ARG A 77 -21.93 -17.40 3.66
N LEU A 78 -20.63 -17.24 3.42
CA LEU A 78 -19.69 -18.32 3.22
C LEU A 78 -18.71 -18.36 4.41
N PRO A 79 -18.81 -19.33 5.34
CA PRO A 79 -18.07 -19.33 6.60
C PRO A 79 -16.54 -19.34 6.44
N PHE A 80 -16.03 -19.98 5.38
CA PHE A 80 -14.59 -20.00 5.10
C PHE A 80 -14.07 -18.70 4.46
N VAL A 81 -14.83 -18.14 3.51
CA VAL A 81 -14.41 -16.95 2.75
C VAL A 81 -14.46 -15.70 3.62
N ARG A 82 -15.48 -15.59 4.49
CA ARG A 82 -15.59 -14.49 5.46
C ARG A 82 -14.35 -14.34 6.33
N LEU A 83 -13.80 -15.46 6.83
CA LEU A 83 -12.63 -15.46 7.71
C LEU A 83 -11.39 -14.85 7.02
N LEU A 84 -11.10 -15.26 5.78
CA LEU A 84 -9.94 -14.77 5.04
C LEU A 84 -10.08 -13.29 4.68
N TYR A 85 -11.27 -12.92 4.21
CA TYR A 85 -11.55 -11.54 3.79
C TYR A 85 -11.55 -10.58 4.99
N SER A 86 -12.24 -10.93 6.09
CA SER A 86 -12.30 -10.06 7.27
C SER A 86 -10.92 -9.88 7.89
N SER A 87 -10.13 -10.95 8.06
CA SER A 87 -8.79 -10.83 8.62
C SER A 87 -7.87 -9.98 7.75
N THR A 88 -7.93 -10.14 6.43
CA THR A 88 -7.14 -9.32 5.50
C THR A 88 -7.56 -7.85 5.56
N LYS A 89 -8.87 -7.59 5.55
CA LYS A 89 -9.45 -6.25 5.65
C LYS A 89 -9.10 -5.56 6.96
N ASP A 90 -9.17 -6.28 8.08
CA ASP A 90 -8.82 -5.77 9.41
C ASP A 90 -7.34 -5.38 9.49
N LEU A 91 -6.46 -6.23 8.95
CA LEU A 91 -5.03 -5.93 8.86
C LEU A 91 -4.79 -4.68 8.00
N LEU A 92 -5.35 -4.62 6.80
CA LEU A 92 -5.20 -3.47 5.90
C LEU A 92 -5.73 -2.17 6.53
N ASN A 93 -6.90 -2.21 7.18
CA ASN A 93 -7.48 -1.07 7.88
C ASN A 93 -6.61 -0.62 9.07
N ALA A 94 -5.92 -1.55 9.75
CA ALA A 94 -4.98 -1.21 10.81
C ALA A 94 -3.70 -0.54 10.26
N PHE A 95 -3.23 -0.93 9.07
CA PHE A 95 -2.05 -0.33 8.43
C PHE A 95 -2.35 1.03 7.77
N VAL A 96 -3.53 1.22 7.20
CA VAL A 96 -3.95 2.46 6.52
C VAL A 96 -4.57 3.49 7.50
N GLY A 97 -4.74 3.10 8.77
CA GLY A 97 -5.63 3.71 9.76
C GLY A 97 -5.66 5.24 9.85
N GLU A 98 -6.82 5.81 9.54
CA GLU A 98 -7.29 7.11 10.05
C GLU A 98 -7.68 6.97 11.53
N LYS A 99 -6.74 7.18 12.45
CA LYS A 99 -7.08 7.42 13.86
C LYS A 99 -6.27 8.56 14.46
N ARG A 100 -6.56 9.79 14.01
CA ARG A 100 -6.46 10.96 14.90
C ARG A 100 -7.64 10.92 15.89
N ARG A 101 -7.57 10.05 16.90
CA ARG A 101 -8.63 9.94 17.94
C ARG A 101 -8.19 10.52 19.29
N PHE A 102 -6.98 11.06 19.41
CA PHE A 102 -6.46 11.55 20.68
C PHE A 102 -5.83 12.94 20.58
N ASP A 103 -6.53 13.90 19.95
CA ASP A 103 -6.11 15.31 19.95
C ASP A 103 -6.71 16.13 21.11
N GLN A 104 -7.57 15.53 21.96
CA GLN A 104 -8.19 16.22 23.10
C GLN A 104 -7.76 15.60 24.43
N PRO A 105 -6.83 16.22 25.18
CA PRO A 105 -6.52 15.78 26.53
C PRO A 105 -7.71 16.09 27.45
N VAL A 106 -8.29 15.05 28.05
CA VAL A 106 -9.33 15.18 29.08
C VAL A 106 -8.69 14.92 30.44
N LEU A 107 -8.76 15.91 31.33
CA LEU A 107 -8.31 15.80 32.72
C LEU A 107 -9.26 14.89 33.50
N VAL A 108 -8.80 13.68 33.83
CA VAL A 108 -9.50 12.77 34.75
C VAL A 108 -8.95 13.00 36.15
N ALA A 109 -9.78 13.54 37.04
CA ALA A 109 -9.46 13.59 38.46
C ALA A 109 -9.66 12.21 39.07
N LEU A 110 -8.57 11.55 39.47
CA LEU A 110 -8.63 10.34 40.27
C LEU A 110 -9.12 10.73 41.67
N SER A 111 -10.40 10.49 41.96
CA SER A 111 -10.91 10.59 43.32
C SER A 111 -10.22 9.52 44.16
N GLN A 112 -9.59 9.92 45.28
CA GLN A 112 -9.06 9.00 46.26
C GLN A 112 -10.19 8.10 46.74
N ASP A 113 -10.09 6.82 46.36
CA ASP A 113 -10.96 5.75 46.83
C ASP A 113 -10.83 5.70 48.36
N ARG A 114 -11.89 6.11 49.05
CA ARG A 114 -12.00 5.93 50.50
C ARG A 114 -12.18 4.44 50.71
N ALA A 115 -11.06 3.75 50.93
CA ALA A 115 -11.05 2.45 51.57
C ALA A 115 -11.80 2.58 52.91
N VAL A 116 -12.94 1.90 52.97
CA VAL A 116 -13.66 1.59 54.21
C VAL A 116 -13.06 0.32 54.78
#